data_AF-X0UDE1-F1
#
_entry.id   AF-X0UDE1-F1
#
_cell.length_a   1.000
_cell.length_b   1.000
_cell.length_c   1.000
_cell.angle_alpha   90.00
_cell.angle_beta   90.00
_cell.angle_gamma   90.00
#
_symmetry.space_group_name_H-M   'P 1'
#
loop_
_entity.id
_entity.type
_entity.pdbx_description
1 polymer ?
#
loop_
_entity_poly.entity_id
_entity_poly.type
_entity_poly.pdbx_seq_one_letter_code
_entity_poly.pdbx_strand_id
1 'polypeptide(L)'
;MILQDYPIIEFDPERQAIIEAGEHLKRVDGLPEHCVICFFQDVIDHFVEQGLAKEIFVLRSEMGPRSLYRLELGLDGPVTLMHPGIGGPMAAAAVEQAIALGSTKFVACGGAGVLDREIQVGHLVVPTAAIRDEGTSYHYLPPGREVLPSPEAVRAIETVLARHHVDYLRAKTWTTDGVFRETRAKTALRRSEGCLTVEMEAASMFAVAQFRDVPLGQILYGGDNLDAEQ
;
A
#
# COMPACT_ATOMS: atom_id res chain seq x y z
N MET A 1 -10.97 28.98 -16.62
CA MET A 1 -11.97 29.03 -15.53
C MET A 1 -11.36 28.26 -14.38
N ILE A 2 -11.23 28.86 -13.20
CA ILE A 2 -10.75 28.16 -11.99
C ILE A 2 -11.94 27.35 -11.47
N LEU A 3 -11.76 26.05 -11.21
CA LEU A 3 -12.85 25.17 -10.80
C LEU A 3 -12.94 25.09 -9.26
N GLN A 4 -11.81 25.17 -8.56
CA GLN A 4 -11.73 25.16 -7.10
C GLN A 4 -10.59 26.07 -6.58
N ASP A 5 -10.65 26.46 -5.31
CA ASP A 5 -9.59 27.28 -4.68
C ASP A 5 -8.26 26.52 -4.53
N TYR A 6 -8.32 25.18 -4.43
CA TYR A 6 -7.16 24.31 -4.34
C TYR A 6 -7.15 23.35 -5.53
N PRO A 7 -6.08 23.34 -6.36
CA PRO A 7 -6.03 22.46 -7.53
C PRO A 7 -6.17 20.97 -7.20
N ILE A 8 -5.70 20.54 -6.01
CA ILE A 8 -5.74 19.13 -5.59
C ILE A 8 -7.16 18.55 -5.45
N ILE A 9 -8.18 19.40 -5.36
CA ILE A 9 -9.59 18.96 -5.29
C ILE A 9 -10.33 19.14 -6.62
N GLU A 10 -9.64 19.54 -7.70
CA GLU A 10 -10.18 19.56 -9.07
C GLU A 10 -10.15 18.15 -9.69
N PHE A 11 -10.99 17.25 -9.18
CA PHE A 11 -11.01 15.86 -9.62
C PHE A 11 -11.53 15.70 -11.07
N ASP A 12 -10.76 14.96 -11.88
CA ASP A 12 -11.12 14.54 -13.24
C ASP A 12 -11.51 13.04 -13.21
N PRO A 13 -12.75 12.67 -13.58
CA PRO A 13 -13.19 11.29 -13.60
C PRO A 13 -12.66 10.47 -14.79
N GLU A 14 -11.94 11.07 -15.74
CA GLU A 14 -11.35 10.35 -16.87
C GLU A 14 -10.38 9.26 -16.38
N ARG A 15 -10.57 8.04 -16.89
CA ARG A 15 -9.81 6.85 -16.47
C ARG A 15 -8.57 6.60 -17.30
N GLN A 16 -8.53 7.11 -18.53
CA GLN A 16 -7.38 6.98 -19.41
C GLN A 16 -6.52 8.23 -19.31
N ALA A 17 -5.33 8.08 -18.72
CA ALA A 17 -4.34 9.14 -18.70
C ALA A 17 -3.59 9.26 -20.03
N ILE A 18 -2.97 10.41 -20.28
CA ILE A 18 -2.06 10.60 -21.43
C ILE A 18 -0.86 9.64 -21.34
N ILE A 19 -0.39 9.36 -20.13
CA ILE A 19 0.66 8.38 -19.85
C ILE A 19 -0.02 7.20 -19.15
N GLU A 20 -0.35 6.16 -19.92
CA GLU A 20 -1.06 4.99 -19.43
C GLU A 20 -0.10 3.80 -19.27
N ALA A 21 -0.06 3.18 -18.08
CA ALA A 21 0.91 2.14 -17.77
C ALA A 21 0.77 0.94 -18.71
N GLY A 22 -0.47 0.57 -19.06
CA GLY A 22 -0.76 -0.52 -20.00
C GLY A 22 -0.36 -0.26 -21.46
N GLU A 23 -0.13 0.99 -21.85
CA GLU A 23 0.37 1.34 -23.19
C GLU A 23 1.90 1.31 -23.25
N HIS A 24 2.56 1.56 -22.12
CA HIS A 24 4.02 1.61 -22.02
C HIS A 24 4.66 0.32 -21.52
N LEU A 25 3.91 -0.51 -20.80
CA LEU A 25 4.36 -1.81 -20.28
C LEU A 25 3.57 -2.93 -20.94
N LYS A 26 4.29 -3.91 -21.48
CA LYS A 26 3.68 -5.13 -22.02
C LYS A 26 3.53 -6.14 -20.90
N ARG A 27 2.39 -6.83 -20.88
CA ARG A 27 2.18 -7.98 -19.99
C ARG A 27 3.36 -8.95 -20.11
N VAL A 28 3.79 -9.46 -18.97
CA VAL A 28 4.87 -10.44 -18.90
C VAL A 28 4.23 -11.82 -18.83
N ASP A 29 4.54 -12.67 -19.81
CA ASP A 29 4.04 -14.04 -19.84
C ASP A 29 4.48 -14.79 -18.59
N GLY A 30 3.50 -15.36 -17.86
CA GLY A 30 3.77 -16.11 -16.64
C GLY A 30 4.01 -15.25 -15.39
N LEU A 31 3.74 -13.94 -15.43
CA LEU A 31 3.64 -13.12 -14.22
C LEU A 31 2.46 -13.61 -13.36
N PRO A 32 2.67 -13.95 -12.07
CA PRO A 32 1.58 -14.37 -11.21
C PRO A 32 0.50 -13.30 -11.03
N GLU A 33 -0.77 -13.73 -11.01
CA GLU A 33 -1.93 -12.86 -10.78
C GLU A 33 -1.91 -12.20 -9.39
N HIS A 34 -1.44 -12.96 -8.39
CA HIS A 34 -1.33 -12.51 -7.01
C HIS A 34 0.00 -11.80 -6.79
N CYS A 35 -0.06 -10.61 -6.19
CA CYS A 35 1.10 -9.77 -5.91
C CYS A 35 1.17 -9.43 -4.42
N VAL A 36 2.34 -9.68 -3.84
CA VAL A 36 2.73 -9.24 -2.50
C VAL A 36 3.60 -8.00 -2.65
N ILE A 37 3.08 -6.89 -2.13
CA ILE A 37 3.80 -5.62 -2.04
C ILE A 37 4.49 -5.61 -0.67
N CYS A 38 5.82 -5.79 -0.65
CA CYS A 38 6.60 -5.90 0.57
C CYS A 38 7.48 -4.66 0.76
N PHE A 39 7.29 -3.94 1.86
CA PHE A 39 8.08 -2.76 2.22
C PHE A 39 9.39 -3.10 2.96
N PHE A 40 9.69 -4.39 3.15
CA PHE A 40 10.88 -4.86 3.86
C PHE A 40 11.89 -5.42 2.86
N GLN A 41 12.87 -4.60 2.47
CA GLN A 41 13.87 -4.99 1.47
C GLN A 41 14.72 -6.18 1.92
N ASP A 42 15.05 -6.25 3.21
CA ASP A 42 15.77 -7.36 3.82
C ASP A 42 15.02 -8.70 3.68
N VAL A 43 13.69 -8.69 3.77
CA VAL A 43 12.85 -9.87 3.54
C VAL A 43 12.87 -10.29 2.06
N ILE A 44 12.84 -9.33 1.14
CA ILE A 44 12.96 -9.61 -0.31
C ILE A 44 14.33 -10.21 -0.61
N ASP A 45 15.39 -9.58 -0.12
CA ASP A 45 16.78 -10.03 -0.31
C ASP A 45 16.97 -11.44 0.24
N HIS A 46 16.42 -11.74 1.42
CA HIS A 46 16.42 -13.09 2.00
C HIS A 46 15.82 -14.14 1.07
N PHE A 47 14.66 -13.86 0.44
CA PHE A 47 14.06 -14.79 -0.51
C PHE A 47 14.89 -14.94 -1.79
N VAL A 48 15.55 -13.88 -2.24
CA VAL A 48 16.45 -13.93 -3.41
C VAL A 48 17.68 -14.78 -3.11
N GLU A 49 18.32 -14.57 -1.96
CA GLU A 49 19.51 -15.31 -1.50
C GLU A 49 19.22 -16.80 -1.34
N GLN A 50 18.02 -17.16 -0.88
CA GLN A 50 17.56 -18.55 -0.81
C GLN A 50 17.16 -19.16 -2.16
N GLY A 51 17.14 -18.37 -3.24
CA GLY A 51 16.71 -18.80 -4.56
C GLY A 51 15.20 -19.03 -4.69
N LEU A 52 14.41 -18.56 -3.71
CA LEU A 52 12.94 -18.65 -3.68
C LEU A 52 12.29 -17.54 -4.51
N ALA A 53 12.92 -16.36 -4.56
CA ALA A 53 12.51 -15.24 -5.40
C ALA A 53 13.43 -15.10 -6.62
N LYS A 54 12.87 -15.23 -7.83
CA LYS A 54 13.60 -15.05 -9.09
C LYS A 54 13.15 -13.76 -9.77
N GLU A 55 14.10 -12.91 -10.16
CA GLU A 55 13.78 -11.69 -10.92
C GLU A 55 13.11 -12.05 -12.25
N ILE A 56 11.96 -11.44 -12.52
CA ILE A 56 11.17 -11.67 -13.74
C ILE A 56 11.01 -10.41 -14.59
N PHE A 57 11.12 -9.23 -13.97
CA PHE A 57 11.02 -7.96 -14.68
C PHE A 57 11.77 -6.87 -13.90
N VAL A 58 12.34 -5.90 -14.62
CA VAL A 58 13.02 -4.74 -14.02
C VAL A 58 12.39 -3.47 -14.56
N LEU A 59 11.73 -2.72 -13.68
CA LEU A 59 11.26 -1.37 -13.94
C LEU A 59 12.46 -0.41 -13.88
N ARG A 60 12.57 0.50 -14.84
CA ARG A 60 13.63 1.50 -14.90
C ARG A 60 13.03 2.90 -14.90
N SER A 61 13.60 3.76 -14.06
CA SER A 61 13.27 5.18 -13.95
C SER A 61 14.52 5.96 -13.54
N GLU A 62 14.39 7.27 -13.38
CA GLU A 62 15.43 8.18 -12.87
C GLU A 62 15.90 7.79 -11.47
N MET A 63 15.07 7.10 -10.68
CA MET A 63 15.44 6.56 -9.37
C MET A 63 16.33 5.30 -9.44
N GLY A 64 16.51 4.74 -10.64
CA GLY A 64 17.22 3.49 -10.86
C GLY A 64 16.29 2.29 -11.08
N PRO A 65 16.86 1.07 -11.12
CA PRO A 65 16.12 -0.16 -11.35
C PRO A 65 15.32 -0.57 -10.11
N ARG A 66 14.10 -1.09 -10.32
CA ARG A 66 13.29 -1.77 -9.32
C ARG A 66 12.79 -3.10 -9.89
N SER A 67 13.10 -4.18 -9.21
CA SER A 67 12.82 -5.52 -9.69
C SER A 67 11.47 -6.03 -9.18
N LEU A 68 10.77 -6.76 -10.06
CA LEU A 68 9.67 -7.64 -9.69
C LEU A 68 10.22 -9.06 -9.70
N TYR A 69 9.81 -9.83 -8.70
CA TYR A 69 10.25 -11.19 -8.51
C TYR A 69 9.07 -12.15 -8.60
N ARG A 70 9.33 -13.35 -9.11
CA ARG A 70 8.47 -14.51 -8.95
C ARG A 70 8.93 -15.26 -7.71
N LEU A 71 8.10 -15.27 -6.68
CA LEU A 71 8.32 -15.95 -5.43
C LEU A 71 7.61 -17.31 -5.44
N GLU A 72 8.37 -18.39 -5.22
CA GLU A 72 7.85 -19.77 -5.14
C GLU A 72 8.11 -20.34 -3.74
N LEU A 73 7.05 -20.46 -2.93
CA LEU A 73 7.12 -20.97 -1.55
C LEU A 73 6.58 -22.40 -1.38
N GLY A 74 6.32 -23.12 -2.49
CA GLY A 74 5.69 -24.44 -2.44
C GLY A 74 4.22 -24.42 -1.98
N LEU A 75 3.55 -23.27 -2.10
CA LEU A 75 2.12 -23.08 -1.85
C LEU A 75 1.30 -23.34 -3.13
N ASP A 76 0.04 -22.89 -3.17
CA ASP A 76 -0.87 -22.98 -4.32
C ASP A 76 -0.46 -22.03 -5.49
N GLY A 77 0.79 -22.14 -5.94
CA GLY A 77 1.35 -21.38 -7.05
C GLY A 77 2.32 -20.26 -6.62
N PRO A 78 3.03 -19.67 -7.59
CA PRO A 78 3.91 -18.53 -7.37
C PRO A 78 3.11 -17.25 -7.07
N VAL A 79 3.77 -16.28 -6.45
CA VAL A 79 3.28 -14.89 -6.32
C VAL A 79 4.30 -13.90 -6.87
N THR A 80 3.82 -12.78 -7.37
CA THR A 80 4.67 -11.62 -7.69
C THR A 80 5.08 -10.98 -6.36
N LEU A 81 6.37 -10.66 -6.20
CA LEU A 81 6.91 -9.96 -5.03
C LEU A 81 7.60 -8.69 -5.52
N MET A 82 7.32 -7.56 -4.87
CA MET A 82 7.92 -6.28 -5.23
C MET A 82 8.01 -5.31 -4.06
N HIS A 83 8.99 -4.41 -4.13
CA HIS A 83 9.08 -3.25 -3.26
C HIS A 83 8.41 -2.04 -3.94
N PRO A 84 7.43 -1.37 -3.29
CA PRO A 84 6.71 -0.25 -3.90
C PRO A 84 7.52 1.06 -3.88
N GLY A 85 8.46 1.19 -2.95
CA GLY A 85 9.07 2.46 -2.58
C GLY A 85 8.29 3.15 -1.47
N ILE A 86 8.73 4.33 -1.05
CA ILE A 86 8.12 5.08 0.04
C ILE A 86 7.36 6.28 -0.53
N GLY A 87 6.17 6.52 0.00
CA GLY A 87 5.27 7.60 -0.35
C GLY A 87 4.21 7.21 -1.39
N GLY A 88 3.07 7.88 -1.28
CA GLY A 88 1.90 7.67 -2.13
C GLY A 88 2.17 7.63 -3.63
N PRO A 89 2.94 8.58 -4.22
CA PRO A 89 3.19 8.59 -5.65
C PRO A 89 3.96 7.35 -6.14
N MET A 90 4.96 6.90 -5.37
CA MET A 90 5.74 5.71 -5.72
C MET A 90 4.89 4.45 -5.61
N ALA A 91 4.16 4.28 -4.51
CA ALA A 91 3.32 3.11 -4.30
C ALA A 91 2.19 3.02 -5.33
N ALA A 92 1.54 4.15 -5.66
CA ALA A 92 0.53 4.21 -6.71
C ALA A 92 1.09 3.78 -8.08
N ALA A 93 2.23 4.34 -8.48
CA ALA A 93 2.89 3.96 -9.73
C ALA A 93 3.29 2.49 -9.73
N ALA A 94 3.74 1.95 -8.59
CA ALA A 94 4.14 0.57 -8.45
C ALA A 94 2.94 -0.39 -8.64
N VAL A 95 1.77 -0.06 -8.07
CA VAL A 95 0.52 -0.81 -8.27
C VAL A 95 0.08 -0.74 -9.74
N GLU A 96 0.04 0.43 -10.35
CA GLU A 96 -0.30 0.62 -11.77
C GLU A 96 0.59 -0.23 -12.69
N GLN A 97 1.91 -0.19 -12.44
CA GLN A 97 2.89 -0.96 -13.19
C GLN A 97 2.68 -2.47 -13.02
N ALA A 98 2.41 -2.94 -11.81
CA ALA A 98 2.11 -4.35 -11.56
C ALA A 98 0.81 -4.79 -12.27
N ILE A 99 -0.22 -3.94 -12.29
CA ILE A 99 -1.46 -4.17 -13.04
C ILE A 99 -1.17 -4.31 -14.54
N ALA A 100 -0.44 -3.36 -15.11
CA ALA A 100 -0.06 -3.38 -16.52
C ALA A 100 0.76 -4.63 -16.90
N LEU A 101 1.64 -5.09 -16.00
CA LEU A 101 2.45 -6.29 -16.21
C LEU A 101 1.65 -7.58 -16.06
N GLY A 102 0.54 -7.58 -15.32
CA GLY A 102 -0.45 -8.66 -15.31
C GLY A 102 -0.98 -9.08 -13.94
N SER A 103 -0.49 -8.52 -12.84
CA SER A 103 -1.01 -8.79 -11.49
C SER A 103 -2.37 -8.13 -11.30
N THR A 104 -3.33 -8.79 -10.66
CA THR A 104 -4.68 -8.24 -10.45
C THR A 104 -5.18 -8.39 -9.03
N LYS A 105 -4.43 -9.05 -8.13
CA LYS A 105 -4.81 -9.25 -6.73
C LYS A 105 -3.66 -8.90 -5.81
N PHE A 106 -3.88 -8.02 -4.84
CA PHE A 106 -2.81 -7.39 -4.08
C PHE A 106 -2.99 -7.55 -2.58
N VAL A 107 -1.89 -7.88 -1.90
CA VAL A 107 -1.74 -7.73 -0.45
C VAL A 107 -0.44 -6.97 -0.19
N ALA A 108 -0.52 -5.86 0.51
CA ALA A 108 0.63 -5.11 0.97
C ALA A 108 1.00 -5.48 2.41
N CYS A 109 2.29 -5.53 2.72
CA CYS A 109 2.80 -5.69 4.08
C CYS A 109 3.94 -4.70 4.34
N GLY A 110 3.80 -3.90 5.40
CA GLY A 110 4.77 -2.86 5.71
C GLY A 110 4.72 -2.35 7.14
N GLY A 111 5.66 -1.48 7.48
CA GLY A 111 5.72 -0.83 8.78
C GLY A 111 4.73 0.33 8.89
N ALA A 112 4.31 0.62 10.11
CA ALA A 112 3.57 1.82 10.46
C ALA A 112 3.98 2.31 11.85
N GLY A 113 3.89 3.63 12.04
CA GLY A 113 3.99 4.26 13.35
C GLY A 113 2.72 4.02 14.15
N VAL A 114 2.87 3.61 15.41
CA VAL A 114 1.74 3.37 16.31
C VAL A 114 1.33 4.67 16.99
N LEU A 115 0.03 5.00 16.92
CA LEU A 115 -0.53 6.20 17.53
C LEU A 115 -1.07 5.99 18.94
N ASP A 116 -1.30 4.73 19.35
CA ASP A 116 -1.78 4.38 20.68
C ASP A 116 -0.77 3.52 21.45
N ARG A 117 -0.29 4.02 22.59
CA ARG A 117 0.72 3.34 23.43
C ARG A 117 0.25 1.99 23.97
N GLU A 118 -1.06 1.76 24.06
CA GLU A 118 -1.59 0.47 24.54
C GLU A 118 -1.43 -0.64 23.51
N ILE A 119 -1.19 -0.29 22.23
CA ILE A 119 -0.85 -1.25 21.20
C ILE A 119 0.61 -1.63 21.38
N GLN A 120 0.83 -2.86 21.84
CA GLN A 120 2.18 -3.39 21.98
C GLN A 120 2.89 -3.37 20.63
N VAL A 121 4.14 -2.88 20.64
CA VAL A 121 5.05 -2.98 19.49
C VAL A 121 5.09 -4.45 19.05
N GLY A 122 4.85 -4.69 17.76
CA GLY A 122 4.77 -6.03 17.19
C GLY A 122 3.35 -6.57 16.93
N HIS A 123 2.28 -5.90 17.36
CA HIS A 123 0.93 -6.27 16.93
C HIS A 123 0.69 -5.93 15.45
N LEU A 124 0.01 -6.83 14.75
CA LEU A 124 -0.44 -6.59 13.39
C LEU A 124 -1.72 -5.74 13.41
N VAL A 125 -1.80 -4.78 12.50
CA VAL A 125 -3.00 -4.01 12.24
C VAL A 125 -3.46 -4.30 10.82
N VAL A 126 -4.73 -4.66 10.67
CA VAL A 126 -5.40 -4.77 9.38
C VAL A 126 -6.22 -3.49 9.18
N PRO A 127 -5.78 -2.56 8.32
CA PRO A 127 -6.51 -1.33 8.08
C PRO A 127 -7.93 -1.61 7.58
N THR A 128 -8.91 -0.91 8.14
CA THR A 128 -10.31 -0.94 7.67
C THR A 128 -10.69 0.34 6.92
N ALA A 129 -9.90 1.41 7.08
CA ALA A 129 -9.98 2.66 6.33
C ALA A 129 -8.63 3.37 6.43
N ALA A 130 -8.32 4.24 5.47
CA ALA A 130 -7.17 5.13 5.49
C ALA A 130 -7.61 6.60 5.38
N ILE A 131 -7.21 7.45 6.32
CA ILE A 131 -7.40 8.91 6.22
C ILE A 131 -6.49 9.45 5.12
N ARG A 132 -7.07 10.21 4.19
CA ARG A 132 -6.40 10.77 3.01
C ARG A 132 -5.76 12.13 3.31
N ASP A 133 -4.69 12.15 4.11
CA ASP A 133 -3.85 13.34 4.38
C ASP A 133 -2.56 13.33 3.55
N GLU A 134 -2.70 12.89 2.30
CA GLU A 134 -1.70 12.82 1.24
C GLU A 134 -2.34 13.27 -0.08
N GLY A 135 -1.53 13.59 -1.09
CA GLY A 135 -2.03 14.14 -2.36
C GLY A 135 -2.49 13.10 -3.38
N THR A 136 -1.88 11.91 -3.38
CA THR A 136 -1.98 10.97 -4.51
C THR A 136 -3.39 10.43 -4.70
N SER A 137 -4.08 10.06 -3.62
CA SER A 137 -5.43 9.48 -3.73
C SER A 137 -6.46 10.42 -4.37
N TYR A 138 -6.25 11.74 -4.31
CA TYR A 138 -7.13 12.74 -4.92
C TYR A 138 -7.06 12.78 -6.44
N HIS A 139 -6.03 12.19 -7.04
CA HIS A 139 -5.96 11.99 -8.49
C HIS A 139 -6.74 10.77 -8.96
N TYR A 140 -7.05 9.82 -8.06
CA TYR A 140 -7.73 8.57 -8.39
C TYR A 140 -9.20 8.54 -7.94
N LEU A 141 -9.56 9.31 -6.90
CA LEU A 141 -10.91 9.35 -6.36
C LEU A 141 -11.34 10.79 -6.06
N PRO A 142 -12.65 11.10 -6.17
CA PRO A 142 -13.18 12.40 -5.75
C PRO A 142 -12.73 12.79 -4.34
N PRO A 143 -12.64 14.10 -4.02
CA PRO A 143 -12.24 14.55 -2.69
C PRO A 143 -13.07 13.90 -1.59
N GLY A 144 -12.40 13.36 -0.58
CA GLY A 144 -13.04 12.61 0.50
C GLY A 144 -12.12 12.45 1.70
N ARG A 145 -12.69 12.16 2.86
CA ARG A 145 -11.93 12.09 4.12
C ARG A 145 -11.10 10.81 4.23
N GLU A 146 -11.67 9.70 3.79
CA GLU A 146 -11.09 8.38 3.92
C GLU A 146 -11.34 7.55 2.66
N VAL A 147 -10.56 6.49 2.51
CA VAL A 147 -10.72 5.45 1.49
C VAL A 147 -10.65 4.09 2.16
N LEU A 148 -11.39 3.12 1.62
CA LEU A 148 -11.50 1.78 2.19
C LEU A 148 -10.69 0.77 1.36
N PRO A 149 -10.03 -0.22 1.99
CA PRO A 149 -9.47 -1.36 1.28
C PRO A 149 -10.56 -2.25 0.69
N SER A 150 -10.20 -3.14 -0.22
CA SER A 150 -11.15 -4.08 -0.82
C SER A 150 -11.66 -5.08 0.21
N PRO A 151 -12.99 -5.23 0.40
CA PRO A 151 -13.54 -6.12 1.41
C PRO A 151 -13.09 -7.58 1.27
N GLU A 152 -12.94 -8.09 0.05
CA GLU A 152 -12.42 -9.44 -0.18
C GLU A 152 -10.96 -9.61 0.24
N ALA A 153 -10.12 -8.59 0.04
CA ALA A 153 -8.71 -8.66 0.42
C ALA A 153 -8.56 -8.63 1.94
N VAL A 154 -9.34 -7.78 2.64
CA VAL A 154 -9.41 -7.78 4.11
C VAL A 154 -9.87 -9.15 4.62
N ARG A 155 -10.96 -9.72 4.08
CA ARG A 155 -11.42 -11.06 4.49
C ARG A 155 -10.37 -12.14 4.27
N ALA A 156 -9.62 -12.09 3.15
CA ALA A 156 -8.55 -13.04 2.88
C ALA A 156 -7.43 -12.95 3.93
N ILE A 157 -7.00 -11.72 4.25
CA ILE A 157 -6.02 -11.46 5.32
C ILE A 157 -6.51 -12.01 6.66
N GLU A 158 -7.71 -11.62 7.09
CA GLU A 158 -8.28 -12.04 8.38
C GLU A 158 -8.43 -13.57 8.47
N THR A 159 -8.82 -14.22 7.38
CA THR A 159 -8.94 -15.68 7.31
C THR A 159 -7.59 -16.37 7.52
N VAL A 160 -6.52 -15.84 6.92
CA VAL A 160 -5.16 -16.38 7.07
C VAL A 160 -4.66 -16.14 8.48
N LEU A 161 -4.79 -14.93 9.02
CA LEU A 161 -4.36 -14.61 10.38
C LEU A 161 -5.07 -15.49 11.43
N ALA A 162 -6.40 -15.65 11.30
CA ALA A 162 -7.17 -16.53 12.18
C ALA A 162 -6.74 -18.01 12.08
N ARG A 163 -6.49 -18.51 10.86
CA ARG A 163 -6.01 -19.88 10.64
C ARG A 163 -4.66 -20.14 11.29
N HIS A 164 -3.79 -19.13 11.31
CA HIS A 164 -2.46 -19.22 11.91
C HIS A 164 -2.41 -18.78 13.38
N HIS A 165 -3.56 -18.47 13.99
CA HIS A 165 -3.65 -17.98 15.37
C HIS A 165 -2.77 -16.75 15.62
N VAL A 166 -2.71 -15.84 14.64
CA VAL A 166 -1.99 -14.58 14.75
C VAL A 166 -2.97 -13.50 15.18
N ASP A 167 -2.73 -12.91 16.35
CA ASP A 167 -3.54 -11.81 16.87
C ASP A 167 -3.33 -10.54 16.02
N TYR A 168 -4.43 -9.81 15.80
CA TYR A 168 -4.41 -8.59 15.02
C TYR A 168 -5.50 -7.62 15.49
N LEU A 169 -5.32 -6.34 15.17
CA LEU A 169 -6.32 -5.30 15.38
C LEU A 169 -6.91 -4.85 14.06
N ARG A 170 -8.20 -4.53 14.06
CA ARG A 170 -8.86 -3.81 12.96
C ARG A 170 -8.92 -2.34 13.33
N ALA A 171 -8.38 -1.48 12.49
CA ALA A 171 -8.33 -0.05 12.79
C ALA A 171 -8.26 0.82 11.55
N LYS A 172 -8.48 2.12 11.72
CA LYS A 172 -8.11 3.08 10.67
C LYS A 172 -6.61 3.33 10.73
N THR A 173 -6.04 3.62 9.56
CA THR A 173 -4.70 4.19 9.46
C THR A 173 -4.78 5.64 8.97
N TRP A 174 -3.76 6.43 9.29
CA TRP A 174 -3.56 7.77 8.74
C TRP A 174 -2.46 7.71 7.69
N THR A 175 -2.78 8.05 6.44
CA THR A 175 -1.76 8.15 5.39
C THR A 175 -1.29 9.60 5.27
N THR A 176 0.02 9.85 5.28
CA THR A 176 0.57 11.20 5.12
C THR A 176 1.84 11.27 4.27
N ASP A 177 1.98 12.34 3.49
CA ASP A 177 3.24 12.66 2.78
C ASP A 177 4.29 13.34 3.71
N GLY A 178 3.88 13.75 4.91
CA GLY A 178 4.67 14.60 5.79
C GLY A 178 5.11 13.90 7.07
N VAL A 179 5.98 12.89 6.98
CA VAL A 179 6.50 12.14 8.14
C VAL A 179 7.08 13.07 9.24
N PHE A 180 7.84 14.10 8.87
CA PHE A 180 8.36 15.10 9.81
C PHE A 180 7.34 16.17 10.24
N ARG A 181 6.09 16.06 9.78
CA ARG A 181 4.95 16.94 10.09
C ARG A 181 3.85 16.23 10.86
N GLU A 182 4.16 15.07 11.44
CA GLU A 182 3.35 14.35 12.43
C GLU A 182 3.34 15.09 13.78
N THR A 183 2.81 16.31 13.78
CA THR A 183 2.74 17.15 14.98
C THR A 183 1.77 16.56 15.99
N ARG A 184 2.02 16.77 17.29
CA ARG A 184 1.13 16.33 18.38
C ARG A 184 -0.34 16.65 18.15
N ALA A 185 -0.65 17.86 17.66
CA ALA A 185 -2.02 18.26 17.37
C ALA A 185 -2.67 17.45 16.23
N LYS A 186 -1.92 17.18 15.15
CA LYS A 186 -2.37 16.31 14.06
C LYS A 186 -2.56 14.88 14.54
N THR A 187 -1.58 14.33 15.26
CA THR A 187 -1.65 12.97 15.80
C THR A 187 -2.86 12.80 16.72
N ALA A 188 -3.09 13.75 17.64
CA ALA A 188 -4.26 13.74 18.52
C ALA A 188 -5.59 13.80 17.74
N LEU A 189 -5.64 14.61 16.67
CA LEU A 189 -6.80 14.66 15.77
C LEU A 189 -7.01 13.30 15.08
N ARG A 190 -5.97 12.66 14.55
CA ARG A 190 -6.14 11.37 13.86
C ARG A 190 -6.55 10.26 14.81
N ARG A 191 -6.03 10.27 16.04
CA ARG A 191 -6.49 9.37 17.10
C ARG A 191 -7.98 9.57 17.41
N SER A 192 -8.45 10.82 17.49
CA SER A 192 -9.87 11.08 17.72
C SER A 192 -10.77 10.67 16.53
N GLU A 193 -10.20 10.50 15.35
CA GLU A 193 -10.86 9.93 14.16
C GLU A 193 -10.83 8.39 14.12
N GLY A 194 -10.22 7.74 15.11
CA GLY A 194 -10.12 6.29 15.24
C GLY A 194 -8.91 5.67 14.54
N CYS A 195 -7.90 6.47 14.16
CA CYS A 195 -6.64 5.95 13.65
C CYS A 195 -5.80 5.38 14.78
N LEU A 196 -5.33 4.14 14.58
CA LEU A 196 -4.36 3.49 15.48
C LEU A 196 -2.93 3.53 14.92
N THR A 197 -2.79 3.74 13.62
CA THR A 197 -1.51 3.76 12.92
C THR A 197 -1.37 4.96 12.01
N VAL A 198 -0.13 5.32 11.68
CA VAL A 198 0.25 6.25 10.62
C VAL A 198 1.28 5.61 9.70
N GLU A 199 1.12 5.83 8.40
CA GLU A 199 1.98 5.34 7.33
C GLU A 199 1.87 6.28 6.12
N MET A 200 2.44 5.94 4.96
CA MET A 200 2.62 6.90 3.86
C MET A 200 2.00 6.45 2.51
N GLU A 201 1.33 5.28 2.43
CA GLU A 201 0.94 4.67 1.15
C GLU A 201 -0.48 4.11 1.07
N ALA A 202 -1.14 3.76 2.17
CA ALA A 202 -2.37 2.97 2.20
C ALA A 202 -3.49 3.67 1.45
N ALA A 203 -3.72 4.95 1.73
CA ALA A 203 -4.74 5.74 1.05
C ALA A 203 -4.51 5.78 -0.46
N SER A 204 -3.27 5.98 -0.89
CA SER A 204 -2.91 6.03 -2.31
C SER A 204 -3.14 4.68 -2.98
N MET A 205 -2.64 3.58 -2.39
CA MET A 205 -2.80 2.23 -2.92
C MET A 205 -4.28 1.79 -2.97
N PHE A 206 -5.06 2.06 -1.93
CA PHE A 206 -6.50 1.76 -1.93
C PHE A 206 -7.24 2.58 -2.98
N ALA A 207 -6.87 3.85 -3.20
CA ALA A 207 -7.47 4.68 -4.22
C ALA A 207 -7.17 4.19 -5.64
N VAL A 208 -5.91 3.82 -5.94
CA VAL A 208 -5.55 3.17 -7.21
C VAL A 208 -6.33 1.88 -7.41
N ALA A 209 -6.39 1.03 -6.37
CA ALA A 209 -7.07 -0.25 -6.44
C ALA A 209 -8.57 -0.10 -6.76
N GLN A 210 -9.25 0.85 -6.10
CA GLN A 210 -10.64 1.19 -6.42
C GLN A 210 -10.78 1.76 -7.84
N PHE A 211 -9.90 2.67 -8.24
CA PHE A 211 -9.94 3.28 -9.57
C PHE A 211 -9.63 2.31 -10.70
N ARG A 212 -8.86 1.25 -10.45
CA ARG A 212 -8.52 0.21 -11.44
C ARG A 212 -9.31 -1.08 -11.27
N ASP A 213 -10.30 -1.09 -10.37
CA ASP A 213 -11.17 -2.25 -10.09
C ASP A 213 -10.40 -3.54 -9.75
N VAL A 214 -9.35 -3.43 -8.94
CA VAL A 214 -8.55 -4.57 -8.44
C VAL A 214 -8.63 -4.69 -6.91
N PRO A 215 -8.68 -5.92 -6.35
CA PRO A 215 -8.64 -6.09 -4.90
C PRO A 215 -7.27 -5.77 -4.31
N LEU A 216 -7.24 -4.89 -3.30
CA LEU A 216 -6.05 -4.60 -2.51
C LEU A 216 -6.40 -4.50 -1.01
N GLY A 217 -5.61 -5.20 -0.20
CA GLY A 217 -5.61 -5.08 1.27
C GLY A 217 -4.19 -4.88 1.79
N GLN A 218 -4.07 -4.52 3.06
CA GLN A 218 -2.77 -4.28 3.69
C GLN A 218 -2.71 -4.88 5.10
N ILE A 219 -1.51 -5.27 5.50
CA ILE A 219 -1.15 -5.64 6.87
C ILE A 219 -0.06 -4.66 7.31
N LEU A 220 -0.28 -3.98 8.42
CA LEU A 220 0.67 -3.07 9.02
C LEU A 220 1.30 -3.71 10.25
N TYR A 221 2.61 -3.60 10.35
CA TYR A 221 3.41 -3.95 11.52
C TYR A 221 3.76 -2.67 12.27
N GLY A 222 3.46 -2.61 13.58
CA GLY A 222 3.89 -1.51 14.43
C GLY A 222 5.40 -1.48 14.59
N GLY A 223 6.11 -0.72 13.76
CA GLY A 223 7.57 -0.67 13.69
C GLY A 223 8.19 0.20 14.78
N ASP A 224 7.48 1.25 15.18
CA ASP A 224 7.90 2.26 16.13
C ASP A 224 6.68 2.92 16.82
N ASN A 225 6.90 3.52 18.00
CA ASN A 225 5.85 4.16 18.80
C ASN A 225 6.07 5.68 18.81
N LEU A 226 5.20 6.41 18.12
CA LEU A 226 5.28 7.87 17.97
C LEU A 226 4.73 8.64 19.17
N ASP A 227 4.10 7.93 20.11
CA ASP A 227 3.65 8.47 21.38
C ASP A 227 4.67 8.19 22.49
N ALA A 228 5.86 7.68 22.24
CA ALA A 228 6.90 7.61 23.29
C ALA A 228 7.31 9.05 23.71
N GLU A 229 7.14 9.38 25.00
CA GLU A 229 7.81 10.55 25.57
C GLU A 229 9.33 10.34 25.47
N GLN A 230 10.04 11.27 24.85
CA GLN A 230 11.47 11.43 25.08
C GLN A 230 11.69 11.98 26.49
#